data_AF-A0A835M4I4-F1
#
_entry.id   AF-A0A835M4I4-F1
#
_cell.length_a   1.000
_cell.length_b   1.000
_cell.length_c   1.000
_cell.angle_alpha   90.00
_cell.angle_beta   90.00
_cell.angle_gamma   90.00
#
_symmetry.space_group_name_H-M   'P 1'
#
loop_
_entity.id
_entity.type
_entity.pdbx_description
1 polymer ?
#
loop_
_entity_poly.entity_id
_entity_poly.type
_entity_poly.pdbx_seq_one_letter_code
_entity_poly.pdbx_strand_id
1 'polypeptide(L)'
;MIICSFLGKEDRNIVYLKLASEALEVFATPEAQVGFHPDAGASYYLSRLPGYLGEYLGLTGENLSGEEMIACGLATHFTLNARLPWVEERLRKMITDDPSVIGSSLAQYVDLVYPDKGSVLHRIEKIDKCFGQDTVEEIIDALENEVATNYDEWCTLALKKLKEASPLSLKVSLRSIREGRFQSLDQCLSREYRLSLRSTSKHVTDDFCEGVRARLVDKDYAPKWDPPCLDQVSKNMVDFYFAPFNELESELELPTAVREPFI
;
A
#
# COMPACT_ATOMS: atom_id res chain seq x y z
N MET A 1 -5.47 7.18 11.94
CA MET A 1 -5.60 5.72 11.84
C MET A 1 -4.90 5.12 13.05
N ILE A 2 -5.64 4.65 14.06
CA ILE A 2 -5.02 3.89 15.15
C ILE A 2 -4.85 2.46 14.65
N ILE A 3 -3.71 2.15 14.02
CA ILE A 3 -3.30 0.77 13.84
C ILE A 3 -2.78 0.28 15.19
N CYS A 4 -3.66 -0.21 16.06
CA CYS A 4 -3.22 -1.03 17.20
C CYS A 4 -2.81 -2.40 16.66
N SER A 5 -1.54 -2.53 16.29
CA SER A 5 -0.97 -3.80 15.85
C SER A 5 -0.60 -4.63 17.07
N PHE A 6 -1.40 -5.65 17.38
CA PHE A 6 -0.98 -6.75 18.26
C PHE A 6 -0.48 -7.91 17.38
N LEU A 7 0.74 -8.38 17.62
CA LEU A 7 1.38 -9.45 16.85
C LEU A 7 1.04 -10.81 17.47
N GLY A 8 0.23 -11.62 16.78
CA GLY A 8 -0.01 -13.02 17.12
C GLY A 8 -0.05 -13.88 15.86
N LYS A 9 0.66 -15.02 15.87
CA LYS A 9 0.84 -15.90 14.71
C LYS A 9 0.14 -17.23 14.95
N GLU A 10 -1.04 -17.42 14.36
CA GLU A 10 -1.49 -18.76 14.00
C GLU A 10 -1.37 -18.96 12.48
N ASP A 11 -1.08 -20.20 12.11
CA ASP A 11 -0.75 -20.61 10.76
C ASP A 11 -1.71 -20.02 9.71
N ARG A 12 -1.12 -19.19 8.83
CA ARG A 12 -1.70 -18.55 7.63
C ARG A 12 -2.61 -17.35 7.83
N ASN A 13 -2.95 -16.94 9.06
CA ASN A 13 -3.69 -15.69 9.29
C ASN A 13 -3.13 -14.96 10.51
N ILE A 14 -2.41 -13.86 10.26
CA ILE A 14 -2.04 -12.93 11.33
C ILE A 14 -3.30 -12.15 11.71
N VAL A 15 -3.90 -12.42 12.87
CA VAL A 15 -5.10 -11.71 13.34
C VAL A 15 -4.67 -10.42 14.02
N TYR A 16 -4.50 -9.37 13.22
CA TYR A 16 -4.36 -8.00 13.73
C TYR A 16 -5.74 -7.40 13.95
N LEU A 17 -5.96 -6.77 15.10
CA LEU A 17 -7.15 -5.95 15.30
C LEU A 17 -6.97 -4.60 14.60
N LYS A 18 -7.29 -4.57 13.31
CA LYS A 18 -7.29 -3.35 12.49
C LYS A 18 -8.69 -2.75 12.52
N LEU A 19 -8.84 -1.65 13.26
CA LEU A 19 -10.10 -0.90 13.38
C LEU A 19 -10.13 0.22 12.34
N ALA A 20 -11.10 0.14 11.43
CA ALA A 20 -11.51 1.27 10.60
C ALA A 20 -12.65 2.03 11.27
N SER A 21 -12.77 3.32 10.99
CA SER A 21 -13.90 4.13 11.44
C SER A 21 -14.38 5.08 10.35
N GLU A 22 -15.55 5.66 10.55
CA GLU A 22 -16.16 6.69 9.68
C GLU A 22 -15.33 8.00 9.63
N ALA A 23 -14.15 8.06 10.25
CA ALA A 23 -13.33 9.25 10.23
C ALA A 23 -12.94 9.61 8.79
N LEU A 24 -12.78 10.90 8.53
CA LEU A 24 -12.24 11.47 7.29
C LEU A 24 -10.80 10.99 6.96
N GLU A 25 -10.22 10.11 7.77
CA GLU A 25 -8.86 9.60 7.60
C GLU A 25 -8.88 8.40 6.65
N VAL A 26 -8.35 8.66 5.47
CA VAL A 26 -8.41 7.78 4.31
C VAL A 26 -7.13 6.96 4.25
N PHE A 27 -7.24 5.65 3.99
CA PHE A 27 -6.07 4.82 3.75
C PHE A 27 -5.57 5.06 2.33
N ALA A 28 -4.30 5.42 2.18
CA ALA A 28 -3.64 5.54 0.88
C ALA A 28 -2.16 5.21 0.98
N THR A 29 -1.60 4.82 -0.15
CA THR A 29 -0.16 4.62 -0.38
C THR A 29 0.30 5.59 -1.49
N PRO A 30 0.45 6.89 -1.20
CA PRO A 30 0.77 7.91 -2.19
C PRO A 30 2.28 8.04 -2.46
N GLU A 31 3.09 7.03 -2.10
CA GLU A 31 4.56 7.14 -2.11
C GLU A 31 5.11 7.35 -3.52
N ALA A 32 4.51 6.71 -4.53
CA ALA A 32 4.92 6.87 -5.93
C ALA A 32 4.76 8.33 -6.41
N GLN A 33 3.76 9.04 -5.88
CA GLN A 33 3.51 10.45 -6.18
C GLN A 33 4.57 11.38 -5.56
N VAL A 34 5.33 10.91 -4.57
CA VAL A 34 6.39 11.66 -3.89
C VAL A 34 7.79 11.19 -4.32
N GLY A 35 7.91 10.37 -5.37
CA GLY A 35 9.21 9.86 -5.82
C GLY A 35 9.77 8.75 -4.92
N PHE A 36 8.90 8.03 -4.20
CA PHE A 36 9.27 6.92 -3.32
C PHE A 36 8.57 5.62 -3.74
N HIS A 37 8.69 4.55 -2.94
CA HIS A 37 7.96 3.29 -3.16
C HIS A 37 7.06 3.01 -1.95
N PRO A 38 5.96 2.24 -2.10
CA PRO A 38 5.22 1.73 -0.96
C PRO A 38 6.14 0.92 -0.04
N ASP A 39 6.29 1.38 1.20
CA ASP A 39 7.22 0.86 2.20
C ASP A 39 6.50 0.30 3.44
N ALA A 40 7.23 0.04 4.53
CA ALA A 40 6.69 -0.44 5.81
C ALA A 40 5.80 -1.71 5.73
N GLY A 41 6.12 -2.62 4.82
CA GLY A 41 5.40 -3.86 4.54
C GLY A 41 4.27 -3.69 3.53
N ALA A 42 4.16 -2.55 2.84
CA ALA A 42 3.12 -2.30 1.84
C ALA A 42 3.14 -3.32 0.71
N SER A 43 4.32 -3.69 0.22
CA SER A 43 4.41 -4.75 -0.80
C SER A 43 3.88 -6.09 -0.31
N TYR A 44 3.88 -6.36 1.00
CA TYR A 44 3.29 -7.57 1.57
C TYR A 44 1.76 -7.52 1.60
N TYR A 45 1.16 -6.46 2.15
CA TYR A 45 -0.31 -6.42 2.28
C TYR A 45 -1.00 -6.06 0.96
N LEU A 46 -0.46 -5.16 0.14
CA LEU A 46 -1.05 -4.77 -1.14
C LEU A 46 -1.13 -5.98 -2.08
N SER A 47 -0.06 -6.78 -2.13
CA SER A 47 0.03 -7.96 -2.99
C SER A 47 -0.95 -9.08 -2.66
N ARG A 48 -1.58 -9.02 -1.47
CA ARG A 48 -2.58 -9.99 -0.99
C ARG A 48 -4.01 -9.49 -1.12
N LEU A 49 -4.21 -8.27 -1.61
CA LEU A 49 -5.54 -7.75 -1.89
C LEU A 49 -6.19 -8.49 -3.07
N PRO A 50 -7.54 -8.46 -3.17
CA PRO A 50 -8.24 -9.13 -4.26
C PRO A 50 -7.74 -8.67 -5.64
N GLY A 51 -7.49 -9.64 -6.52
CA GLY A 51 -7.06 -9.39 -7.89
C GLY A 51 -5.78 -8.53 -7.96
N TYR A 52 -5.87 -7.43 -8.71
CA TYR A 52 -4.80 -6.44 -8.90
C TYR A 52 -5.10 -5.10 -8.19
N LEU A 53 -5.97 -5.11 -7.17
CA LEU A 53 -6.28 -3.92 -6.37
C LEU A 53 -5.03 -3.34 -5.69
N GLY A 54 -4.10 -4.19 -5.24
CA GLY A 54 -2.85 -3.76 -4.62
C GLY A 54 -1.99 -2.89 -5.54
N GLU A 55 -1.81 -3.31 -6.78
CA GLU A 55 -1.11 -2.55 -7.81
C GLU A 55 -1.82 -1.24 -8.12
N TYR A 56 -3.15 -1.24 -8.22
CA TYR A 56 -3.93 -0.01 -8.38
C TYR A 56 -3.66 1.00 -7.26
N LEU A 57 -3.79 0.59 -6.00
CA LEU A 57 -3.59 1.45 -4.83
C LEU A 57 -2.15 1.95 -4.74
N GLY A 58 -1.16 1.06 -4.91
CA GLY A 58 0.26 1.39 -4.80
C GLY A 58 0.77 2.30 -5.93
N LEU A 59 0.20 2.21 -7.13
CA LEU A 59 0.62 3.06 -8.25
C LEU A 59 -0.13 4.37 -8.32
N THR A 60 -1.44 4.38 -8.02
CA THR A 60 -2.27 5.59 -8.13
C THR A 60 -2.32 6.40 -6.85
N GLY A 61 -1.98 5.81 -5.69
CA GLY A 61 -2.16 6.47 -4.40
C GLY A 61 -3.63 6.77 -4.11
N GLU A 62 -4.55 5.95 -4.63
CA GLU A 62 -5.97 6.12 -4.36
C GLU A 62 -6.29 5.86 -2.90
N ASN A 63 -7.28 6.62 -2.46
CA ASN A 63 -7.82 6.69 -1.13
C ASN A 63 -8.91 5.61 -0.95
N LEU A 64 -8.83 4.82 0.11
CA LEU A 64 -9.87 3.88 0.52
C LEU A 64 -10.63 4.37 1.75
N SER A 65 -11.96 4.28 1.69
CA SER A 65 -12.82 4.50 2.86
C SER A 65 -12.73 3.34 3.85
N GLY A 66 -13.19 3.56 5.09
CA GLY A 66 -13.19 2.52 6.12
C GLY A 66 -14.02 1.29 5.72
N GLU A 67 -15.14 1.48 5.03
CA GLU A 67 -15.99 0.41 4.50
C GLU A 67 -15.27 -0.40 3.42
N GLU A 68 -14.53 0.27 2.53
CA GLU A 68 -13.74 -0.39 1.49
C GLU A 68 -12.58 -1.18 2.10
N MET A 69 -11.93 -0.65 3.14
CA MET A 69 -10.87 -1.36 3.86
C MET A 69 -11.37 -2.67 4.46
N ILE A 70 -12.59 -2.71 5.00
CA ILE A 70 -13.19 -3.96 5.50
C ILE A 70 -13.44 -4.92 4.36
N ALA A 71 -14.09 -4.45 3.30
CA ALA A 71 -14.51 -5.29 2.19
C ALA A 71 -13.33 -5.85 1.38
N CYS A 72 -12.19 -5.16 1.34
CA CYS A 72 -10.95 -5.68 0.72
C CYS A 72 -10.02 -6.44 1.69
N GLY A 73 -10.36 -6.51 2.98
CA GLY A 73 -9.58 -7.23 3.99
C GLY A 73 -8.37 -6.47 4.56
N LEU A 74 -8.25 -5.16 4.30
CA LEU A 74 -7.25 -4.31 4.95
C LEU A 74 -7.59 -4.01 6.40
N ALA A 75 -8.88 -3.89 6.74
CA ALA A 75 -9.38 -3.75 8.10
C ALA A 75 -10.13 -5.03 8.52
N THR A 76 -10.14 -5.31 9.82
CA THR A 76 -10.83 -6.48 10.39
C THR A 76 -12.16 -6.13 11.01
N HIS A 77 -12.28 -4.90 11.53
CA HIS A 77 -13.43 -4.43 12.28
C HIS A 77 -13.70 -2.97 11.92
N PHE A 78 -14.98 -2.60 11.84
CA PHE A 78 -15.40 -1.23 11.61
C PHE A 78 -16.29 -0.76 12.75
N THR A 79 -16.11 0.49 13.17
CA THR A 79 -16.96 1.13 14.18
C THR A 79 -17.19 2.59 13.83
N LEU A 80 -18.36 3.12 14.17
CA LEU A 80 -18.59 4.56 14.09
C LEU A 80 -17.67 5.34 15.06
N ASN A 81 -17.27 6.55 14.66
CA ASN A 81 -16.38 7.40 15.46
C ASN A 81 -16.91 7.65 16.88
N ALA A 82 -18.22 7.82 17.02
CA ALA A 82 -18.88 8.05 18.30
C ALA A 82 -18.69 6.90 19.31
N ARG A 83 -18.36 5.69 18.83
CA ARG A 83 -18.18 4.49 19.66
C ARG A 83 -16.70 4.17 19.94
N LEU A 84 -15.75 4.84 19.28
CA LEU A 84 -14.31 4.64 19.52
C LEU A 84 -13.92 4.77 21.00
N PRO A 85 -14.41 5.77 21.77
CA PRO A 85 -14.07 5.86 23.19
C PRO A 85 -14.52 4.63 24.00
N TRP A 86 -15.62 3.97 23.60
CA TRP A 86 -16.12 2.78 24.28
C TRP A 86 -15.29 1.54 23.94
N VAL A 87 -14.84 1.43 22.69
CA VAL A 87 -13.93 0.37 22.25
C VAL A 87 -12.60 0.48 23.01
N GLU A 88 -12.04 1.68 23.12
CA GLU A 88 -10.79 1.93 23.86
C GLU A 88 -10.95 1.59 25.35
N GLU A 89 -12.04 2.05 25.98
CA GLU A 89 -12.35 1.75 27.38
C GLU A 89 -12.48 0.24 27.64
N ARG A 90 -13.12 -0.48 26.70
CA ARG A 90 -13.27 -1.93 26.78
C ARG A 90 -11.92 -2.63 26.69
N LEU A 91 -11.09 -2.25 25.71
CA LEU A 91 -9.73 -2.81 25.54
C LEU A 91 -8.87 -2.58 26.78
N ARG A 92 -8.91 -1.38 27.37
CA ARG A 92 -8.13 -1.05 28.57
C ARG A 92 -8.47 -1.90 29.80
N LYS A 93 -9.74 -2.31 29.93
CA LYS A 93 -10.23 -3.11 31.05
C LYS A 93 -10.01 -4.61 30.87
N MET A 94 -9.62 -5.06 29.69
CA MET A 94 -9.38 -6.48 29.43
C MET A 94 -8.02 -6.90 29.98
N ILE A 95 -8.02 -8.02 30.70
CA ILE A 95 -6.82 -8.67 31.23
C ILE A 95 -6.71 -10.03 30.54
N THR A 96 -6.49 -9.98 29.23
CA THR A 96 -6.34 -11.15 28.37
C THR A 96 -5.52 -10.76 27.15
N ASP A 97 -4.69 -11.68 26.69
CA ASP A 97 -3.93 -11.62 25.45
C ASP A 97 -4.56 -12.52 24.36
N ASP A 98 -5.50 -13.41 24.72
CA ASP A 98 -6.25 -14.25 23.77
C ASP A 98 -7.03 -13.42 22.72
N PRO A 99 -6.65 -13.50 21.42
CA PRO A 99 -7.32 -12.76 20.34
C PRO A 99 -8.79 -13.12 20.16
N SER A 100 -9.18 -14.36 20.45
CA SER A 100 -10.56 -14.82 20.31
C SER A 100 -11.49 -14.14 21.32
N VAL A 101 -11.01 -13.97 22.55
CA VAL A 101 -11.72 -13.26 23.62
C VAL A 101 -11.81 -11.77 23.30
N ILE A 102 -10.71 -11.18 22.82
CA ILE A 102 -10.68 -9.78 22.40
C ILE A 102 -11.68 -9.54 21.25
N GLY A 103 -11.63 -10.37 20.20
CA GLY A 103 -12.54 -10.27 19.04
C GLY A 103 -14.01 -10.40 19.45
N SER A 104 -14.35 -11.41 20.26
CA SER A 104 -15.72 -11.61 20.77
C SER A 104 -16.20 -10.43 21.62
N SER A 105 -15.31 -9.83 22.41
CA SER A 105 -15.59 -8.68 23.27
C SER A 105 -15.85 -7.41 22.46
N LEU A 106 -15.20 -7.27 21.31
CA LEU A 106 -15.38 -6.14 20.41
C LEU A 106 -16.58 -6.29 19.48
N ALA A 107 -17.07 -7.50 19.22
CA ALA A 107 -18.19 -7.76 18.32
C ALA A 107 -19.44 -6.89 18.61
N GLN A 108 -19.68 -6.52 19.87
CA GLN A 108 -20.80 -5.65 20.27
C GLN A 108 -20.66 -4.17 19.86
N TYR A 109 -19.46 -3.75 19.48
CA TYR A 109 -19.16 -2.38 19.02
C TYR A 109 -18.91 -2.31 17.52
N VAL A 110 -18.95 -3.45 16.83
CA VAL A 110 -18.64 -3.57 15.41
C VAL A 110 -19.93 -3.35 14.61
N ASP A 111 -19.84 -2.46 13.64
CA ASP A 111 -20.95 -2.18 12.73
C ASP A 111 -20.75 -2.95 11.41
N LEU A 112 -21.84 -3.54 10.90
CA LEU A 112 -21.85 -4.12 9.56
C LEU A 112 -21.90 -2.98 8.54
N VAL A 113 -20.88 -2.90 7.71
CA VAL A 113 -20.78 -1.91 6.64
C VAL A 113 -20.67 -2.57 5.29
N TYR A 114 -21.20 -1.89 4.28
CA TYR A 114 -21.13 -2.30 2.88
C TYR A 114 -20.56 -1.13 2.08
N PRO A 115 -19.65 -1.40 1.14
CA PRO A 115 -19.15 -0.37 0.24
C PRO A 115 -20.30 0.31 -0.51
N ASP A 116 -20.19 1.62 -0.72
CA ASP A 116 -21.16 2.35 -1.54
C ASP A 116 -21.03 1.96 -3.02
N LYS A 117 -22.07 2.23 -3.82
CA LYS A 117 -22.10 1.99 -5.27
C LYS A 117 -20.94 2.64 -6.02
N GLY A 118 -20.40 3.75 -5.51
CA GLY A 118 -19.23 4.43 -6.07
C GLY A 118 -17.89 3.74 -5.76
N SER A 119 -17.88 2.72 -4.90
CA SER A 119 -16.67 2.08 -4.40
C SER A 119 -15.79 1.50 -5.52
N VAL A 120 -14.47 1.57 -5.29
CA VAL A 120 -13.47 0.91 -6.14
C VAL A 120 -13.69 -0.61 -6.22
N LEU A 121 -14.31 -1.21 -5.21
CA LEU A 121 -14.56 -2.66 -5.17
C LEU A 121 -15.60 -3.11 -6.18
N HIS A 122 -16.48 -2.21 -6.64
CA HIS A 122 -17.38 -2.49 -7.76
C HIS A 122 -16.68 -2.45 -9.13
N ARG A 123 -15.39 -2.08 -9.16
CA ARG A 123 -14.58 -1.96 -10.38
C ARG A 123 -13.50 -3.02 -10.48
N ILE A 124 -13.50 -4.05 -9.62
CA ILE A 124 -12.44 -5.08 -9.56
C ILE A 124 -12.18 -5.72 -10.92
N GLU A 125 -13.22 -6.10 -11.69
CA GLU A 125 -13.01 -6.69 -13.03
C GLU A 125 -12.25 -5.76 -13.98
N LYS A 126 -12.51 -4.44 -13.90
CA LYS A 126 -11.83 -3.44 -14.71
C LYS A 126 -10.41 -3.18 -14.20
N ILE A 127 -10.22 -3.16 -12.89
CA ILE A 127 -8.90 -3.07 -12.26
C ILE A 127 -8.06 -4.27 -12.69
N ASP A 128 -8.59 -5.48 -12.62
CA ASP A 128 -7.88 -6.69 -13.01
C ASP A 128 -7.50 -6.67 -14.49
N LYS A 129 -8.41 -6.17 -15.34
CA LYS A 129 -8.14 -5.99 -16.77
C LYS A 129 -6.99 -5.00 -17.03
N CYS A 130 -6.94 -3.87 -16.31
CA CYS A 130 -5.99 -2.80 -16.58
C CYS A 130 -4.67 -2.95 -15.82
N PHE A 131 -4.72 -3.28 -14.53
CA PHE A 131 -3.56 -3.38 -13.63
C PHE A 131 -2.95 -4.80 -13.59
N GLY A 132 -3.58 -5.76 -14.28
CA GLY A 132 -3.05 -7.11 -14.49
C GLY A 132 -1.95 -7.24 -15.54
N GLN A 133 -1.59 -6.16 -16.25
CA GLN A 133 -0.58 -6.17 -17.33
C GLN A 133 0.86 -6.22 -16.82
N ASP A 134 1.82 -6.75 -17.56
CA ASP A 134 3.17 -7.04 -17.04
C ASP A 134 4.02 -5.81 -16.70
N THR A 135 3.76 -4.68 -17.35
CA THR A 135 4.53 -3.43 -17.21
C THR A 135 3.65 -2.20 -16.93
N VAL A 136 4.26 -1.12 -16.40
CA VAL A 136 3.52 0.14 -16.16
C VAL A 136 3.02 0.74 -17.47
N GLU A 137 3.82 0.63 -18.53
CA GLU A 137 3.48 1.05 -19.89
C GLU A 137 2.21 0.34 -20.38
N GLU A 138 2.15 -1.00 -20.28
CA GLU A 138 0.97 -1.76 -20.68
C GLU A 138 -0.26 -1.44 -19.81
N ILE A 139 -0.07 -1.13 -18.52
CA ILE A 139 -1.16 -0.66 -17.64
C ILE A 139 -1.73 0.67 -18.15
N ILE A 140 -0.85 1.62 -18.52
CA ILE A 140 -1.26 2.91 -19.08
C ILE A 140 -1.98 2.69 -20.41
N ASP A 141 -1.43 1.88 -21.31
CA ASP A 141 -2.06 1.57 -22.59
C ASP A 141 -3.45 0.93 -22.41
N ALA A 142 -3.60 0.01 -21.45
CA ALA A 142 -4.88 -0.61 -21.14
C ALA A 142 -5.91 0.42 -20.65
N LEU A 143 -5.50 1.35 -19.78
CA LEU A 143 -6.37 2.42 -19.30
C LEU A 143 -6.72 3.41 -20.42
N GLU A 144 -5.76 3.80 -21.28
CA GLU A 144 -6.01 4.70 -22.41
C GLU A 144 -7.01 4.10 -23.41
N ASN A 145 -6.92 2.79 -23.65
CA ASN A 145 -7.91 2.05 -24.45
C ASN A 145 -9.31 2.06 -23.82
N GLU A 146 -9.43 1.89 -22.50
CA GLU A 146 -10.72 2.00 -21.79
C GLU A 146 -11.31 3.42 -21.86
N VAL A 147 -10.48 4.46 -21.75
CA VAL A 147 -10.92 5.85 -21.91
C VAL A 147 -11.41 6.10 -23.33
N ALA A 148 -10.68 5.64 -24.34
CA ALA A 148 -11.05 5.84 -25.74
C ALA A 148 -12.33 5.09 -26.16
N THR A 149 -12.59 3.92 -25.58
CA THR A 149 -13.73 3.07 -25.94
C THR A 149 -15.01 3.41 -25.17
N ASN A 150 -14.89 3.69 -23.86
CA ASN A 150 -16.03 3.78 -22.95
C ASN A 150 -16.21 5.17 -22.32
N TYR A 151 -15.29 6.12 -22.56
CA TYR A 151 -15.25 7.43 -21.87
C TYR A 151 -15.31 7.29 -20.34
N ASP A 152 -14.59 6.32 -19.79
CA ASP A 152 -14.63 6.02 -18.37
C ASP A 152 -13.86 7.08 -17.56
N GLU A 153 -14.59 7.82 -16.71
CA GLU A 153 -14.04 8.88 -15.88
C GLU A 153 -13.04 8.35 -14.84
N TRP A 154 -13.26 7.14 -14.30
CA TRP A 154 -12.34 6.52 -13.33
C TRP A 154 -11.01 6.16 -13.99
N CYS A 155 -11.03 5.60 -15.20
CA CYS A 155 -9.80 5.35 -15.95
C CYS A 155 -9.05 6.66 -16.26
N THR A 156 -9.78 7.72 -16.58
CA THR A 156 -9.21 9.06 -16.83
C THR A 156 -8.51 9.61 -15.59
N LEU A 157 -9.12 9.48 -14.41
CA LEU A 157 -8.51 9.89 -13.13
C LEU A 157 -7.30 9.03 -12.77
N ALA A 158 -7.38 7.71 -12.93
CA ALA A 158 -6.26 6.81 -12.68
C ALA A 158 -5.05 7.16 -13.57
N LEU A 159 -5.28 7.37 -14.88
CA LEU A 159 -4.25 7.82 -15.82
C LEU A 159 -3.60 9.14 -15.41
N LYS A 160 -4.42 10.11 -14.98
CA LYS A 160 -3.90 11.39 -14.50
C LYS A 160 -2.94 11.19 -13.32
N LYS A 161 -3.32 10.36 -12.33
CA LYS A 161 -2.48 10.09 -11.16
C LYS A 161 -1.18 9.35 -11.52
N LEU A 162 -1.23 8.42 -12.47
CA LEU A 162 -0.02 7.74 -12.97
C LEU A 162 0.91 8.74 -13.67
N LYS A 163 0.37 9.66 -14.49
CA LYS A 163 1.16 10.69 -15.19
C LYS A 163 1.77 11.75 -14.27
N GLU A 164 1.20 11.96 -13.08
CA GLU A 164 1.74 12.87 -12.06
C GLU A 164 2.82 12.22 -11.17
N ALA A 165 2.93 10.89 -11.15
CA ALA A 165 3.89 10.16 -10.32
C ALA A 165 5.28 10.06 -10.96
N SER A 166 6.30 9.74 -10.16
CA SER A 166 7.65 9.48 -10.69
C SER A 166 7.64 8.21 -11.56
N PRO A 167 8.13 8.28 -12.81
CA PRO A 167 8.20 7.11 -13.70
C PRO A 167 9.01 5.96 -13.11
N LEU A 168 10.15 6.26 -12.46
CA LEU A 168 10.98 5.24 -11.84
C LEU A 168 10.29 4.64 -10.61
N SER A 169 9.68 5.46 -9.77
CA SER A 169 8.89 5.00 -8.63
C SER A 169 7.75 4.08 -9.03
N LEU A 170 7.04 4.37 -10.13
CA LEU A 170 5.97 3.48 -10.62
C LEU A 170 6.51 2.08 -10.96
N LYS A 171 7.61 2.00 -11.70
CA LYS A 171 8.21 0.71 -12.06
C LYS A 171 8.74 -0.06 -10.85
N VAL A 172 9.41 0.64 -9.92
CA VAL A 172 9.89 0.05 -8.67
C VAL A 172 8.72 -0.46 -7.81
N SER A 173 7.65 0.32 -7.69
CA SER A 173 6.46 -0.03 -6.91
C SER A 173 5.73 -1.24 -7.48
N LEU A 174 5.49 -1.27 -8.80
CA LEU A 174 4.86 -2.41 -9.47
C LEU A 174 5.65 -3.71 -9.22
N ARG A 175 6.96 -3.66 -9.42
CA ARG A 175 7.83 -4.83 -9.18
C ARG A 175 7.82 -5.26 -7.71
N SER A 176 7.91 -4.30 -6.77
CA SER A 176 7.91 -4.58 -5.33
C SER A 176 6.63 -5.29 -4.90
N ILE A 177 5.46 -4.79 -5.31
CA ILE A 177 4.15 -5.39 -5.01
C ILE A 177 4.06 -6.81 -5.60
N ARG A 178 4.47 -7.00 -6.85
CA ARG A 178 4.39 -8.31 -7.52
C ARG A 178 5.28 -9.36 -6.90
N GLU A 179 6.53 -9.03 -6.61
CA GLU A 179 7.43 -9.94 -5.92
C GLU A 179 6.92 -10.25 -4.48
N GLY A 180 6.24 -9.30 -3.84
CA GLY A 180 5.61 -9.46 -2.53
C GLY A 180 4.52 -10.54 -2.47
N ARG A 181 3.89 -10.90 -3.61
CA ARG A 181 2.88 -11.99 -3.69
C ARG A 181 3.44 -13.33 -3.24
N PHE A 182 4.73 -13.56 -3.48
CA PHE A 182 5.40 -14.86 -3.26
C PHE A 182 6.39 -14.84 -2.09
N GLN A 183 6.40 -13.77 -1.30
CA GLN A 183 7.34 -13.55 -0.21
C GLN A 183 6.64 -13.44 1.14
N SER A 184 7.34 -13.85 2.19
CA SER A 184 6.95 -13.58 3.58
C SER A 184 7.09 -12.09 3.93
N LEU A 185 6.46 -11.65 5.01
CA LEU A 185 6.57 -10.27 5.49
C LEU A 185 8.05 -9.88 5.73
N ASP A 186 8.83 -10.79 6.29
CA ASP A 186 10.25 -10.55 6.58
C ASP A 186 11.05 -10.30 5.31
N GLN A 187 10.81 -11.10 4.27
CA GLN A 187 11.45 -10.92 2.96
C GLN A 187 11.01 -9.61 2.30
N CYS A 188 9.73 -9.24 2.40
CA CYS A 188 9.23 -7.96 1.90
C CYS A 188 9.91 -6.78 2.63
N LEU A 189 9.99 -6.82 3.96
CA LEU A 189 10.64 -5.77 4.77
C LEU A 189 12.13 -5.65 4.44
N SER A 190 12.85 -6.76 4.31
CA SER A 190 14.27 -6.73 3.92
C SER A 190 14.47 -6.17 2.50
N ARG A 191 13.57 -6.46 1.55
CA ARG A 191 13.59 -5.82 0.23
C ARG A 191 13.30 -4.33 0.34
N GLU A 192 12.20 -3.96 0.98
CA GLU A 192 11.77 -2.56 1.08
C GLU A 192 12.82 -1.70 1.79
N TYR A 193 13.53 -2.24 2.78
CA TYR A 193 14.68 -1.58 3.38
C TYR A 193 15.75 -1.18 2.34
N ARG A 194 16.10 -2.11 1.43
CA ARG A 194 17.01 -1.81 0.31
C ARG A 194 16.44 -0.75 -0.60
N LEU A 195 15.17 -0.87 -1.00
CA LEU A 195 14.48 0.11 -1.84
C LEU A 195 14.50 1.50 -1.20
N SER A 196 14.27 1.62 0.10
CA SER A 196 14.24 2.87 0.85
C SER A 196 15.62 3.52 0.93
N LEU A 197 16.65 2.75 1.27
CA LEU A 197 18.02 3.26 1.29
C LEU A 197 18.47 3.71 -0.11
N ARG A 198 18.19 2.92 -1.15
CA ARG A 198 18.54 3.31 -2.53
C ARG A 198 17.79 4.56 -2.99
N SER A 199 16.49 4.67 -2.65
CA SER A 199 15.67 5.87 -2.92
C SER A 199 16.26 7.14 -2.28
N THR A 200 16.79 7.04 -1.05
CA THR A 200 17.37 8.20 -0.34
C THR A 200 18.82 8.50 -0.71
N SER A 201 19.51 7.56 -1.35
CA SER A 201 20.95 7.65 -1.63
C SER A 201 21.32 8.55 -2.80
N LYS A 202 20.36 8.96 -3.63
CA LYS A 202 20.56 9.80 -4.84
C LYS A 202 21.47 9.23 -5.93
N HIS A 203 21.75 7.92 -5.91
CA HIS A 203 22.64 7.30 -6.91
C HIS A 203 22.01 7.21 -8.30
N VAL A 204 20.69 7.02 -8.37
CA VAL A 204 19.95 6.88 -9.63
C VAL A 204 19.16 8.13 -9.97
N THR A 205 18.48 8.71 -8.98
CA THR A 205 17.60 9.87 -9.12
C THR A 205 17.51 10.65 -7.81
N ASP A 206 17.11 11.91 -7.88
CA ASP A 206 16.72 12.74 -6.73
C ASP A 206 15.19 12.87 -6.55
N ASP A 207 14.41 12.02 -7.23
CA ASP A 207 12.95 12.07 -7.26
C ASP A 207 12.33 12.12 -5.85
N PHE A 208 12.86 11.40 -4.87
CA PHE A 208 12.32 11.46 -3.50
C PHE A 208 12.43 12.86 -2.90
N CYS A 209 13.60 13.51 -3.02
CA CYS A 209 13.75 14.88 -2.52
C CYS A 209 12.92 15.87 -3.32
N GLU A 210 12.83 15.70 -4.64
CA GLU A 210 12.02 16.56 -5.51
C GLU A 210 10.51 16.42 -5.22
N GLY A 211 10.04 15.20 -5.00
CA GLY A 211 8.65 14.94 -4.63
C GLY A 211 8.31 15.53 -3.27
N VAL A 212 9.20 15.39 -2.29
CA VAL A 212 9.06 16.02 -0.96
C VAL A 212 9.04 17.54 -1.10
N ARG A 213 9.94 18.12 -1.90
CA ARG A 213 9.97 19.56 -2.18
C ARG A 213 8.63 20.01 -2.76
N ALA A 214 8.19 19.38 -3.86
CA ALA A 214 7.00 19.79 -4.60
C ALA A 214 5.70 19.63 -3.79
N ARG A 215 5.57 18.59 -2.97
CA ARG A 215 4.32 18.27 -2.26
C ARG A 215 4.25 18.78 -0.82
N LEU A 216 5.37 18.80 -0.10
CA LEU A 216 5.37 19.06 1.35
C LEU A 216 6.03 20.39 1.71
N VAL A 217 7.08 20.79 0.99
CA VAL A 217 7.84 22.02 1.29
C VAL A 217 7.27 23.21 0.53
N ASP A 218 7.44 23.24 -0.79
CA ASP A 218 7.04 24.35 -1.65
C ASP A 218 5.55 24.28 -1.99
N LYS A 219 4.97 23.08 -1.99
CA LYS A 219 3.55 22.81 -2.29
C LYS A 219 3.13 23.38 -3.65
N ASP A 220 4.03 23.32 -4.63
CA ASP A 220 3.75 23.69 -6.02
C ASP A 220 3.04 22.58 -6.80
N TYR A 221 3.08 21.34 -6.28
CA TYR A 221 2.54 20.14 -6.92
C TYR A 221 3.09 19.92 -8.35
N ALA A 222 4.27 20.44 -8.65
CA ALA A 222 4.92 20.38 -9.96
C ALA A 222 6.34 19.79 -9.85
N PRO A 223 6.46 18.52 -9.43
CA PRO A 223 7.75 17.85 -9.34
C PRO A 223 8.40 17.68 -10.72
N LYS A 224 9.71 17.86 -10.77
CA LYS A 224 10.55 17.68 -11.96
C LYS A 224 11.26 16.34 -11.88
N TRP A 225 10.55 15.29 -12.26
CA TRP A 225 11.07 13.92 -12.22
C TRP A 225 12.27 13.73 -13.15
N ASP A 226 13.23 12.93 -12.70
CA ASP A 226 14.39 12.48 -13.47
C ASP A 226 14.59 10.97 -13.25
N PRO A 227 14.24 10.10 -14.21
CA PRO A 227 13.85 10.43 -15.58
C PRO A 227 12.41 10.99 -15.71
N PRO A 228 12.15 11.87 -16.69
CA PRO A 228 10.85 12.55 -16.85
C PRO A 228 9.73 11.69 -17.46
N CYS A 229 10.04 10.54 -18.06
CA CYS A 229 9.04 9.63 -18.62
C CYS A 229 9.45 8.15 -18.55
N LEU A 230 8.47 7.25 -18.70
CA LEU A 230 8.65 5.80 -18.53
C LEU A 230 9.67 5.19 -19.51
N ASP A 231 9.69 5.66 -20.76
CA ASP A 231 10.61 5.19 -21.80
C ASP A 231 12.08 5.42 -21.46
N GLN A 232 12.36 6.43 -20.62
CA GLN A 232 13.71 6.76 -20.17
C GLN A 232 14.11 6.00 -18.90
N VAL A 233 13.18 5.31 -18.25
CA VAL A 233 13.50 4.41 -17.13
C VAL A 233 14.06 3.10 -17.68
N SER A 234 15.39 2.97 -17.66
CA SER A 234 16.05 1.74 -18.07
C SER A 234 15.84 0.60 -17.07
N LYS A 235 15.92 -0.64 -17.55
CA LYS A 235 15.88 -1.83 -16.68
C LYS A 235 16.95 -1.80 -15.59
N ASN A 236 18.15 -1.32 -15.92
CA ASN A 236 19.27 -1.22 -14.97
C ASN A 236 18.97 -0.25 -13.81
N MET A 237 18.25 0.85 -14.09
CA MET A 237 17.80 1.77 -13.03
C MET A 237 16.90 1.05 -12.03
N VAL A 238 15.92 0.27 -12.52
CA VAL A 238 15.05 -0.52 -11.64
C VAL A 238 15.83 -1.61 -10.93
N ASP A 239 16.64 -2.40 -11.64
CA ASP A 239 17.42 -3.49 -11.07
C ASP A 239 18.37 -3.03 -9.95
N PHE A 240 18.92 -1.81 -10.05
CA PHE A 240 19.77 -1.23 -9.00
C PHE A 240 19.06 -1.12 -7.64
N TYR A 241 17.76 -0.83 -7.61
CA TYR A 241 17.00 -0.75 -6.36
C TYR A 241 16.88 -2.12 -5.68
N PHE A 242 16.81 -3.20 -6.47
CA PHE A 242 16.60 -4.57 -5.99
C PHE A 242 17.91 -5.35 -5.81
N ALA A 243 19.04 -4.77 -6.21
CA ALA A 243 20.35 -5.37 -6.03
C ALA A 243 20.68 -5.53 -4.54
N PRO A 244 21.37 -6.61 -4.15
CA PRO A 244 21.88 -6.74 -2.79
C PRO A 244 22.91 -5.64 -2.50
N PHE A 245 23.08 -5.33 -1.22
CA PHE A 245 24.14 -4.44 -0.78
C PHE A 245 25.54 -5.02 -0.98
N ASN A 246 26.54 -4.14 -1.08
CA ASN A 246 27.94 -4.57 -1.06
C ASN A 246 28.37 -4.88 0.38
N GLU A 247 29.57 -5.44 0.57
CA GLU A 247 30.07 -5.84 1.91
C GLU A 247 30.16 -4.70 2.94
N LEU A 248 30.02 -3.43 2.54
CA LEU A 248 30.07 -2.25 3.42
C LEU A 248 28.69 -1.80 3.93
N GLU A 249 27.62 -2.23 3.28
CA GLU A 249 26.23 -1.87 3.61
C GLU A 249 25.54 -3.09 4.24
N SER A 250 25.13 -3.00 5.51
CA SER A 250 24.45 -4.10 6.20
C SER A 250 23.01 -4.27 5.73
N GLU A 251 22.60 -5.51 5.48
CA GLU A 251 21.18 -5.86 5.26
C GLU A 251 20.36 -5.71 6.55
N LEU A 252 19.03 -5.62 6.39
CA LEU A 252 18.12 -5.57 7.53
C LEU A 252 18.09 -6.91 8.28
N GLU A 253 18.63 -6.92 9.49
CA GLU A 253 18.53 -8.06 10.40
C GLU A 253 17.27 -7.95 11.26
N LEU A 254 16.25 -8.74 10.91
CA LEU A 254 15.02 -8.83 11.68
C LEU A 254 15.21 -9.80 12.87
N PRO A 255 14.72 -9.47 14.08
CA PRO A 255 14.84 -10.33 15.27
C PRO A 255 13.85 -11.51 15.21
N THR A 256 13.93 -12.31 14.15
CA THR A 256 13.00 -13.43 13.89
C THR A 256 13.12 -14.54 14.93
N ALA A 257 14.29 -14.73 15.52
CA ALA A 257 14.57 -15.74 16.55
C ALA A 257 13.92 -15.44 17.92
N VAL A 258 13.57 -14.18 18.19
CA VAL A 258 12.97 -13.74 19.47
C VAL A 258 11.46 -13.60 19.37
N ARG A 259 10.88 -13.87 18.18
CA ARG A 259 9.43 -13.82 18.01
C ARG A 259 8.82 -14.98 18.77
N GLU A 260 8.12 -14.68 19.86
CA GLU A 260 7.36 -15.68 20.59
C GLU A 260 6.34 -16.32 19.64
N PRO A 261 6.30 -17.66 19.54
CA PRO A 261 5.17 -18.32 18.92
C PRO A 261 3.95 -18.03 19.79
N PHE A 262 2.97 -17.33 19.22
CA PHE A 262 1.64 -17.28 19.81
C PHE A 262 1.06 -18.69 19.64
N ILE A 263 0.79 -19.36 20.77
CA ILE A 263 0.11 -20.67 20.83
C ILE A 263 -1.38 -20.42 20.91
#